data_AF-A0A7X8KSL9-F1
#
_entry.id   AF-A0A7X8KSL9-F1
#
_cell.length_a   1.000
_cell.length_b   1.000
_cell.length_c   1.000
_cell.angle_alpha   90.00
_cell.angle_beta   90.00
_cell.angle_gamma   90.00
#
_symmetry.space_group_name_H-M   'P 1'
#
loop_
_entity.id
_entity.type
_entity.pdbx_description
1 polymer ?
#
loop_
_entity_poly.entity_id
_entity_poly.type
_entity_poly.pdbx_seq_one_letter_code
_entity_poly.pdbx_strand_id
1 'polypeptide(L)'
;MSDKYPNLTPYAYCANNPVRLIDPDGREPIKPFAGTVSGFVRFMNGLSTGIGTSTGAVAHAAILRMGMTNGIKPANTGPFNESGGNRYIYTENGGWIDMSHFMFYAGRAYNYKQQKQQAQEFVNSIGFAFISSEAQMRWLKQAGMNPVGEAVQDGYFQEFGDKFTAPHSAYSYEDLPSDKFGADFGANYFDPNSKQTFSEQIQNYFDKVLKATSPQNAPNYNSLPNEYPDKPTRTNKTIKPVYVIDNP
;
A
#
# COMPACT_ATOMS: atom_id res chain seq x y z
N MET A 1 25.12 -25.74 -10.15
CA MET A 1 24.35 -25.69 -8.87
C MET A 1 22.93 -25.10 -9.06
N SER A 2 22.41 -25.03 -10.29
CA SER A 2 21.05 -24.57 -10.61
C SER A 2 20.04 -25.73 -10.69
N ASP A 3 20.51 -26.98 -10.73
CA ASP A 3 19.69 -28.12 -11.17
C ASP A 3 19.02 -28.89 -10.04
N LYS A 4 19.23 -28.52 -8.77
CA LYS A 4 18.71 -29.28 -7.63
C LYS A 4 17.39 -28.75 -7.06
N TYR A 5 17.04 -27.49 -7.31
CA TYR A 5 15.79 -26.88 -6.81
C TYR A 5 15.30 -25.74 -7.73
N PRO A 6 14.58 -26.05 -8.84
CA PRO A 6 14.12 -25.05 -9.81
C PRO A 6 13.17 -23.99 -9.22
N ASN A 7 12.59 -24.25 -8.04
CA ASN A 7 11.61 -23.38 -7.36
C ASN A 7 12.24 -22.31 -6.45
N LEU A 8 13.57 -22.31 -6.31
CA LEU A 8 14.33 -21.39 -5.45
C LEU A 8 15.50 -20.76 -6.23
N THR A 9 15.22 -20.32 -7.46
CA THR A 9 16.17 -19.47 -8.19
C THR A 9 15.96 -18.00 -7.79
N PRO A 10 16.96 -17.12 -7.99
CA PRO A 10 16.76 -15.66 -7.87
C PRO A 10 15.70 -15.12 -8.85
N TYR A 11 15.31 -15.92 -9.85
CA TYR A 11 14.26 -15.65 -10.82
C TYR A 11 12.93 -16.34 -10.49
N ALA A 12 12.83 -17.06 -9.37
CA ALA A 12 11.61 -17.71 -8.92
C ALA A 12 10.63 -16.67 -8.35
N TYR A 13 9.79 -16.15 -9.24
CA TYR A 13 8.63 -15.31 -8.93
C TYR A 13 7.77 -15.99 -7.85
N CYS A 14 7.68 -15.36 -6.68
CA CYS A 14 6.85 -15.77 -5.55
C CYS A 14 7.01 -17.21 -5.04
N ALA A 15 8.20 -17.80 -5.15
CA ALA A 15 8.45 -19.16 -4.63
C ALA A 15 7.34 -20.17 -5.00
N ASN A 16 6.78 -20.05 -6.21
CA ASN A 16 5.64 -20.84 -6.73
C ASN A 16 4.27 -20.66 -6.02
N ASN A 17 3.93 -19.50 -5.47
CA ASN A 17 2.58 -19.25 -4.95
C ASN A 17 1.96 -17.94 -5.52
N PRO A 18 1.37 -17.98 -6.73
CA PRO A 18 1.22 -16.78 -7.56
C PRO A 18 -0.13 -16.03 -7.49
N VAL A 19 -1.06 -16.30 -6.56
CA VAL A 19 -2.34 -15.53 -6.52
C VAL A 19 -2.96 -15.56 -5.13
N ARG A 20 -3.02 -14.46 -4.35
CA ARG A 20 -3.80 -14.42 -3.07
C ARG A 20 -4.33 -13.06 -2.59
N LEU A 21 -4.44 -12.03 -3.43
CA LEU A 21 -5.02 -10.75 -3.02
C LEU A 21 -6.14 -10.38 -4.00
N ILE A 22 -7.27 -9.89 -3.50
CA ILE A 22 -8.46 -9.45 -4.26
C ILE A 22 -8.98 -8.17 -3.59
N ASP A 23 -9.05 -7.05 -4.30
CA ASP A 23 -9.83 -5.87 -3.89
C ASP A 23 -11.30 -6.03 -4.33
N PRO A 24 -12.25 -6.23 -3.41
CA PRO A 24 -13.66 -6.31 -3.76
C PRO A 24 -14.29 -4.96 -4.12
N ASP A 25 -13.67 -3.84 -3.69
CA ASP A 25 -14.25 -2.50 -3.73
C ASP A 25 -13.46 -1.52 -4.62
N GLY A 26 -12.44 -2.00 -5.36
CA GLY A 26 -11.43 -1.23 -6.09
C GLY A 26 -12.02 -0.44 -7.25
N ARG A 27 -12.66 0.65 -6.92
CA ARG A 27 -13.43 1.45 -7.86
C ARG A 27 -12.68 2.73 -8.11
N GLU A 28 -12.75 3.24 -9.32
CA GLU A 28 -12.10 4.50 -9.66
C GLU A 28 -12.63 5.69 -8.84
N PRO A 29 -11.85 6.78 -8.73
CA PRO A 29 -12.32 8.02 -8.12
C PRO A 29 -13.64 8.50 -8.70
N ILE A 30 -14.62 8.77 -7.83
CA ILE A 30 -15.86 9.46 -8.15
C ILE A 30 -15.95 10.78 -7.36
N LYS A 31 -16.62 11.78 -7.92
CA LYS A 31 -16.73 13.13 -7.30
C LYS A 31 -17.20 13.11 -5.84
N PRO A 32 -18.22 12.30 -5.43
CA PRO A 32 -18.66 12.26 -4.04
C PRO A 32 -17.61 11.78 -3.04
N PHE A 33 -16.56 11.09 -3.50
CA PHE A 33 -15.50 10.53 -2.67
C PHE A 33 -14.14 11.20 -2.85
N ALA A 34 -14.07 12.22 -3.69
CA ALA A 34 -12.90 13.07 -3.87
C ALA A 34 -12.81 14.11 -2.75
N GLY A 35 -11.77 14.01 -1.93
CA GLY A 35 -11.61 14.84 -0.74
C GLY A 35 -10.21 15.40 -0.58
N THR A 36 -9.83 15.67 0.68
CA THR A 36 -8.53 16.25 1.03
C THR A 36 -7.86 15.43 2.13
N VAL A 37 -6.53 15.51 2.19
CA VAL A 37 -5.77 14.87 3.28
C VAL A 37 -6.20 15.37 4.66
N SER A 38 -6.47 16.65 4.82
CA SER A 38 -6.99 17.20 6.08
C SER A 38 -8.35 16.61 6.47
N GLY A 39 -9.23 16.36 5.49
CA GLY A 39 -10.50 15.68 5.71
C GLY A 39 -10.31 14.23 6.14
N PHE A 40 -9.42 13.50 5.47
CA PHE A 40 -9.07 12.12 5.82
C PHE A 40 -8.43 12.01 7.22
N VAL A 41 -7.51 12.92 7.57
CA VAL A 41 -6.88 13.00 8.89
C VAL A 41 -7.92 13.25 9.98
N ARG A 42 -8.88 14.16 9.74
CA ARG A 42 -9.99 14.40 10.67
C ARG A 42 -10.83 13.15 10.87
N PHE A 43 -11.14 12.42 9.78
CA PHE A 43 -11.82 11.13 9.86
C PHE A 43 -11.02 10.14 10.71
N MET A 44 -9.73 9.94 10.44
CA MET A 44 -8.87 9.03 11.20
C MET A 44 -8.79 9.38 12.69
N ASN A 45 -8.73 10.67 13.02
CA ASN A 45 -8.69 11.14 14.41
C ASN A 45 -10.04 10.94 15.13
N GLY A 46 -11.15 10.89 14.39
CA GLY A 46 -12.49 10.63 14.91
C GLY A 46 -12.84 9.15 15.09
N LEU A 47 -12.03 8.23 14.57
CA LEU A 47 -12.26 6.80 14.73
C LEU A 47 -12.19 6.39 16.21
N SER A 48 -13.16 5.61 16.67
CA SER A 48 -13.22 5.09 18.05
C SER A 48 -12.03 4.20 18.42
N THR A 49 -11.31 3.68 17.42
CA THR A 49 -10.07 2.92 17.61
C THR A 49 -8.90 3.78 18.10
N GLY A 50 -8.99 5.11 18.00
CA GLY A 50 -7.91 6.04 18.34
C GLY A 50 -6.68 5.93 17.42
N ILE A 51 -6.82 5.29 16.26
CA ILE A 51 -5.69 5.00 15.37
C ILE A 51 -5.01 6.28 14.87
N GLY A 52 -5.77 7.31 14.51
CA GLY A 52 -5.21 8.55 13.98
C GLY A 52 -4.32 9.29 14.98
N THR A 53 -4.73 9.33 16.25
CA THR A 53 -4.03 10.06 17.32
C THR A 53 -2.94 9.22 18.00
N SER A 54 -2.75 7.96 17.58
CA SER A 54 -1.77 7.06 18.19
C SER A 54 -0.32 7.43 17.88
N THR A 55 0.59 7.10 18.80
CA THR A 55 2.05 7.24 18.67
C THR A 55 2.74 5.96 19.19
N GLY A 56 4.06 5.85 19.03
CA GLY A 56 4.84 4.81 19.69
C GLY A 56 4.43 3.39 19.31
N ALA A 57 4.41 2.51 20.32
CA ALA A 57 4.00 1.12 20.19
C ALA A 57 2.55 0.96 19.66
N VAL A 58 1.66 1.91 19.95
CA VAL A 58 0.26 1.85 19.49
C VAL A 58 0.20 2.11 17.98
N ALA A 59 0.91 3.14 17.49
CA ALA A 59 1.02 3.43 16.06
C ALA A 59 1.73 2.29 15.31
N HIS A 60 2.81 1.74 15.89
CA HIS A 60 3.50 0.55 15.36
C HIS A 60 2.54 -0.63 15.16
N ALA A 61 1.77 -0.97 16.20
CA ALA A 61 0.81 -2.06 16.11
C ALA A 61 -0.32 -1.74 15.13
N ALA A 62 -0.73 -0.48 15.02
CA ALA A 62 -1.77 -0.04 14.10
C ALA A 62 -1.37 -0.24 12.64
N ILE A 63 -0.21 0.26 12.21
CA ILE A 63 0.24 0.10 10.82
C ILE A 63 0.46 -1.38 10.46
N LEU A 64 0.95 -2.21 11.39
CA LEU A 64 1.06 -3.66 11.17
C LEU A 64 -0.30 -4.32 10.94
N ARG A 65 -1.34 -3.90 11.66
CA ARG A 65 -2.72 -4.38 11.43
C ARG A 65 -3.24 -3.95 10.07
N MET A 66 -2.89 -2.77 9.57
CA MET A 66 -3.38 -2.31 8.26
C MET A 66 -3.00 -3.27 7.12
N GLY A 67 -1.83 -3.92 7.20
CA GLY A 67 -1.36 -4.88 6.19
C GLY A 67 -1.87 -6.31 6.34
N MET A 68 -2.76 -6.57 7.31
CA MET A 68 -3.35 -7.90 7.52
C MET A 68 -4.48 -8.17 6.53
N THR A 69 -4.65 -9.44 6.16
CA THR A 69 -5.75 -9.90 5.31
C THR A 69 -6.68 -10.83 6.07
N ASN A 70 -7.97 -10.82 5.71
CA ASN A 70 -8.94 -11.84 6.08
C ASN A 70 -9.22 -12.69 4.83
N GLY A 71 -8.55 -13.83 4.74
CA GLY A 71 -8.45 -14.57 3.49
C GLY A 71 -7.69 -13.77 2.43
N ILE A 72 -8.39 -13.41 1.35
CA ILE A 72 -7.87 -12.70 0.18
C ILE A 72 -8.08 -11.18 0.24
N LYS A 73 -8.83 -10.67 1.23
CA LYS A 73 -9.22 -9.26 1.33
C LYS A 73 -8.44 -8.56 2.42
N PRO A 74 -8.12 -7.26 2.28
CA PRO A 74 -7.66 -6.44 3.39
C PRO A 74 -8.59 -6.55 4.61
N ALA A 75 -8.05 -6.78 5.80
CA ALA A 75 -8.84 -7.03 7.00
C ALA A 75 -9.34 -5.73 7.67
N ASN A 76 -8.58 -4.64 7.52
CA ASN A 76 -8.72 -3.47 8.39
C ASN A 76 -8.91 -2.14 7.65
N THR A 77 -8.98 -2.14 6.31
CA THR A 77 -9.09 -0.91 5.51
C THR A 77 -10.52 -0.54 5.11
N GLY A 78 -11.50 -1.43 5.33
CA GLY A 78 -12.91 -1.18 5.04
C GLY A 78 -13.46 0.16 5.57
N PRO A 79 -13.13 0.59 6.81
CA PRO A 79 -13.59 1.89 7.32
C PRO A 79 -13.18 3.09 6.45
N PHE A 80 -12.06 3.03 5.72
CA PHE A 80 -11.60 4.17 4.90
C PHE A 80 -12.50 4.44 3.68
N ASN A 81 -13.27 3.43 3.25
CA ASN A 81 -14.31 3.59 2.22
C ASN A 81 -15.45 4.51 2.69
N GLU A 82 -15.62 4.66 4.00
CA GLU A 82 -16.67 5.47 4.64
C GLU A 82 -16.15 6.81 5.18
N SER A 83 -15.01 7.28 4.67
CA SER A 83 -14.30 8.50 5.13
C SER A 83 -15.00 9.84 4.85
N GLY A 84 -16.32 9.83 4.64
CA GLY A 84 -17.15 11.03 4.49
C GLY A 84 -16.75 11.88 3.29
N GLY A 85 -16.39 11.25 2.16
CA GLY A 85 -15.97 11.95 0.95
C GLY A 85 -14.46 12.13 0.80
N ASN A 86 -13.64 11.44 1.59
CA ASN A 86 -12.17 11.59 1.59
C ASN A 86 -11.43 10.29 1.26
N ARG A 87 -12.06 9.39 0.48
CA ARG A 87 -11.43 8.12 0.05
C ARG A 87 -10.34 8.38 -0.98
N TYR A 88 -10.60 9.26 -1.93
CA TYR A 88 -9.63 9.61 -2.98
C TYR A 88 -9.06 11.00 -2.73
N ILE A 89 -7.74 11.08 -2.69
CA ILE A 89 -7.01 12.33 -2.47
C ILE A 89 -6.17 12.62 -3.70
N TYR A 90 -6.35 13.81 -4.28
CA TYR A 90 -5.51 14.25 -5.39
C TYR A 90 -4.20 14.86 -4.91
N THR A 91 -3.11 14.51 -5.59
CA THR A 91 -1.76 14.94 -5.30
C THR A 91 -1.00 15.22 -6.59
N GLU A 92 -0.14 16.24 -6.62
CA GLU A 92 0.55 16.63 -7.86
C GLU A 92 1.60 15.59 -8.29
N ASN A 93 2.23 14.91 -7.34
CA ASN A 93 3.28 13.92 -7.62
C ASN A 93 2.75 12.48 -7.71
N GLY A 94 1.56 12.21 -7.16
CA GLY A 94 1.00 10.87 -7.06
C GLY A 94 -0.29 10.66 -7.84
N GLY A 95 -0.88 11.71 -8.41
CA GLY A 95 -2.20 11.65 -9.02
C GLY A 95 -3.27 11.44 -7.94
N TRP A 96 -4.34 10.73 -8.30
CA TRP A 96 -5.33 10.26 -7.34
C TRP A 96 -4.77 9.11 -6.51
N ILE A 97 -4.97 9.18 -5.19
CA ILE A 97 -4.59 8.14 -4.24
C ILE A 97 -5.84 7.60 -3.56
N ASP A 98 -6.10 6.30 -3.69
CA ASP A 98 -7.10 5.58 -2.88
C ASP A 98 -6.52 5.31 -1.49
N MET A 99 -7.15 5.87 -0.46
CA MET A 99 -6.69 5.74 0.91
C MET A 99 -6.82 4.32 1.49
N SER A 100 -7.72 3.49 0.97
CA SER A 100 -7.83 2.08 1.36
C SER A 100 -6.62 1.28 0.86
N HIS A 101 -6.26 1.44 -0.41
CA HIS A 101 -5.04 0.84 -0.98
C HIS A 101 -3.78 1.37 -0.30
N PHE A 102 -3.67 2.69 -0.18
CA PHE A 102 -2.55 3.36 0.47
C PHE A 102 -2.30 2.80 1.88
N MET A 103 -3.35 2.71 2.72
CA MET A 103 -3.21 2.25 4.10
C MET A 103 -2.87 0.76 4.17
N PHE A 104 -3.45 -0.07 3.30
CA PHE A 104 -3.15 -1.50 3.24
C PHE A 104 -1.68 -1.74 2.88
N TYR A 105 -1.19 -1.13 1.80
CA TYR A 105 0.18 -1.32 1.33
C TYR A 105 1.22 -0.63 2.20
N ALA A 106 0.86 0.45 2.92
CA ALA A 106 1.68 0.97 4.00
C ALA A 106 1.92 -0.08 5.09
N GLY A 107 0.87 -0.79 5.49
CA GLY A 107 0.99 -1.89 6.44
C GLY A 107 1.81 -3.07 5.92
N ARG A 108 1.60 -3.48 4.65
CA ARG A 108 2.38 -4.56 4.00
C ARG A 108 3.86 -4.24 3.97
N ALA A 109 4.24 -3.07 3.46
CA ALA A 109 5.63 -2.67 3.35
C ALA A 109 6.28 -2.45 4.72
N TYR A 110 5.54 -1.94 5.70
CA TYR A 110 6.06 -1.83 7.06
C TYR A 110 6.30 -3.20 7.68
N ASN A 111 5.42 -4.18 7.44
CA ASN A 111 5.62 -5.56 7.89
C ASN A 111 6.88 -6.16 7.25
N TYR A 112 7.08 -5.98 5.95
CA TYR A 112 8.32 -6.38 5.28
C TYR A 112 9.55 -5.66 5.86
N LYS A 113 9.46 -4.37 6.19
CA LYS A 113 10.56 -3.65 6.88
C LYS A 113 10.91 -4.32 8.22
N GLN A 114 9.93 -4.71 9.02
CA GLN A 114 10.17 -5.41 10.30
C GLN A 114 10.79 -6.79 10.08
N GLN A 115 10.27 -7.56 9.13
CA GLN A 115 10.83 -8.87 8.75
C GLN A 115 12.28 -8.77 8.28
N LYS A 116 12.61 -7.73 7.50
CA LYS A 116 13.97 -7.47 7.02
C LYS A 116 14.91 -7.16 8.18
N GLN A 117 14.50 -6.28 9.10
CA GLN A 117 15.29 -5.90 10.28
C GLN A 117 15.57 -7.12 11.17
N GLN A 118 14.55 -7.91 11.49
CA GLN A 118 14.70 -9.16 12.25
C GLN A 118 15.63 -10.16 11.55
N ALA A 119 15.52 -10.28 10.22
CA ALA A 119 16.39 -11.15 9.45
C ALA A 119 17.85 -10.68 9.47
N GLN A 120 18.09 -9.36 9.39
CA GLN A 120 19.43 -8.79 9.48
C GLN A 120 20.05 -9.01 10.86
N GLU A 121 19.28 -8.82 11.93
CA GLU A 121 19.71 -9.11 13.30
C GLU A 121 20.09 -10.59 13.46
N PHE A 122 19.25 -11.50 12.95
CA PHE A 122 19.52 -12.92 13.03
C PHE A 122 20.73 -13.35 12.20
N VAL A 123 20.88 -12.87 10.96
CA VAL A 123 22.04 -13.12 10.08
C VAL A 123 23.34 -12.68 10.73
N ASN A 124 23.31 -11.60 11.52
CA ASN A 124 24.47 -11.09 12.25
C ASN A 124 24.68 -11.78 13.61
N SER A 125 23.82 -12.73 13.99
CA SER A 125 23.93 -13.46 15.25
C SER A 125 24.75 -14.74 15.11
N ILE A 126 25.28 -15.24 16.23
CA ILE A 126 25.97 -16.54 16.26
C ILE A 126 25.08 -17.70 15.81
N GLY A 127 23.76 -17.59 16.00
CA GLY A 127 22.79 -18.64 15.66
C GLY A 127 22.73 -18.95 14.17
N PHE A 128 23.04 -17.96 13.31
CA PHE A 128 23.01 -18.12 11.86
C PHE A 128 24.01 -19.18 11.36
N ALA A 129 25.19 -19.30 11.98
CA ALA A 129 26.21 -20.27 11.59
C ALA A 129 25.80 -21.73 11.87
N PHE A 130 24.82 -21.95 12.76
CA PHE A 130 24.43 -23.28 13.24
C PHE A 130 23.18 -23.86 12.57
N ILE A 131 22.56 -23.15 11.62
CA ILE A 131 21.40 -23.66 10.87
C ILE A 131 21.79 -24.24 9.51
N SER A 132 20.89 -24.98 8.88
CA SER A 132 21.14 -25.56 7.56
C SER A 132 21.36 -24.50 6.48
N SER A 133 22.08 -24.85 5.41
CA SER A 133 22.33 -23.94 4.29
C SER A 133 21.05 -23.45 3.62
N GLU A 134 20.00 -24.29 3.55
CA GLU A 134 18.68 -23.88 3.04
C GLU A 134 18.03 -22.83 3.93
N ALA A 135 18.13 -22.98 5.26
CA ALA A 135 17.63 -22.00 6.21
C ALA A 135 18.44 -20.70 6.16
N GLN A 136 19.78 -20.78 6.04
CA GLN A 136 20.66 -19.62 5.85
C GLN A 136 20.26 -18.81 4.62
N MET A 137 20.03 -19.47 3.48
CA MET A 137 19.61 -18.81 2.24
C MET A 137 18.27 -18.08 2.37
N ARG A 138 17.31 -18.65 3.12
CA ARG A 138 16.02 -17.98 3.38
C ARG A 138 16.21 -16.70 4.19
N TRP A 139 17.01 -16.75 5.25
CA TRP A 139 17.30 -15.59 6.08
C TRP A 139 18.09 -14.51 5.34
N LEU A 140 19.08 -14.90 4.52
CA LEU A 140 19.82 -13.96 3.66
C LEU A 140 18.90 -13.29 2.64
N LYS A 141 17.99 -14.04 2.01
CA LYS A 141 16.99 -13.47 1.09
C LYS A 141 16.12 -12.44 1.80
N GLN A 142 15.59 -12.77 2.97
CA GLN A 142 14.74 -11.87 3.75
C GLN A 142 15.50 -10.63 4.26
N ALA A 143 16.77 -10.79 4.66
CA ALA A 143 17.64 -9.69 5.07
C ALA A 143 18.00 -8.74 3.90
N GLY A 144 18.04 -9.28 2.67
CA GLY A 144 18.33 -8.54 1.44
C GLY A 144 17.12 -7.97 0.71
N MET A 145 15.88 -8.24 1.15
CA MET A 145 14.69 -7.85 0.40
C MET A 145 14.46 -6.32 0.37
N ASN A 146 13.67 -5.86 -0.60
CA ASN A 146 13.21 -4.47 -0.70
C ASN A 146 11.75 -4.38 -0.25
N PRO A 147 11.45 -3.84 0.96
CA PRO A 147 10.09 -3.81 1.49
C PRO A 147 9.05 -3.13 0.59
N VAL A 148 9.45 -2.04 -0.09
CA VAL A 148 8.56 -1.36 -1.05
C VAL A 148 8.33 -2.24 -2.28
N GLY A 149 9.40 -2.86 -2.79
CA GLY A 149 9.33 -3.75 -3.95
C GLY A 149 8.43 -4.97 -3.71
N GLU A 150 8.57 -5.63 -2.55
CA GLU A 150 7.74 -6.79 -2.18
C GLU A 150 6.25 -6.38 -2.08
N ALA A 151 5.96 -5.26 -1.42
CA ALA A 151 4.59 -4.74 -1.29
C ALA A 151 3.99 -4.31 -2.65
N VAL A 152 4.76 -3.69 -3.53
CA VAL A 152 4.29 -3.38 -4.89
C VAL A 152 4.02 -4.66 -5.68
N GLN A 153 4.84 -5.69 -5.51
CA GLN A 153 4.64 -6.96 -6.18
C GLN A 153 3.34 -7.63 -5.73
N ASP A 154 3.03 -7.59 -4.43
CA ASP A 154 1.72 -7.95 -3.89
C ASP A 154 0.57 -7.19 -4.58
N GLY A 155 0.72 -5.87 -4.79
CA GLY A 155 -0.20 -5.02 -5.57
C GLY A 155 -0.51 -5.57 -6.95
N TYR A 156 0.54 -5.87 -7.73
CA TYR A 156 0.34 -6.48 -9.05
C TYR A 156 -0.39 -7.83 -9.00
N PHE A 157 -0.17 -8.64 -7.97
CA PHE A 157 -0.90 -9.90 -7.80
C PHE A 157 -2.35 -9.68 -7.44
N GLN A 158 -2.63 -8.64 -6.64
CA GLN A 158 -3.98 -8.25 -6.27
C GLN A 158 -4.78 -7.90 -7.52
N GLU A 159 -4.28 -6.93 -8.29
CA GLU A 159 -4.92 -6.48 -9.53
C GLU A 159 -5.07 -7.60 -10.58
N PHE A 160 -4.09 -8.52 -10.63
CA PHE A 160 -4.20 -9.68 -11.50
C PHE A 160 -5.30 -10.65 -11.05
N GLY A 161 -5.46 -10.86 -9.74
CA GLY A 161 -6.55 -11.64 -9.17
C GLY A 161 -7.91 -11.02 -9.49
N ASP A 162 -8.04 -9.70 -9.32
CA ASP A 162 -9.26 -8.95 -9.54
C ASP A 162 -9.74 -9.02 -10.99
N LYS A 163 -8.83 -9.15 -11.96
CA LYS A 163 -9.20 -9.39 -13.36
C LYS A 163 -10.13 -10.61 -13.53
N PHE A 164 -10.01 -11.62 -12.66
CA PHE A 164 -10.81 -12.85 -12.73
C PHE A 164 -12.03 -12.84 -11.80
N THR A 165 -11.99 -12.08 -10.70
CA THR A 165 -13.03 -12.09 -9.66
C THR A 165 -13.85 -10.81 -9.55
N ALA A 166 -13.29 -9.67 -9.93
CA ALA A 166 -13.91 -8.35 -9.91
C ALA A 166 -13.47 -7.49 -11.13
N PRO A 167 -13.87 -7.84 -12.38
CA PRO A 167 -13.35 -7.20 -13.59
C PRO A 167 -13.67 -5.71 -13.74
N HIS A 168 -14.64 -5.21 -12.97
CA HIS A 168 -15.04 -3.81 -12.91
C HIS A 168 -14.04 -2.92 -12.15
N SER A 169 -13.10 -3.55 -11.44
CA SER A 169 -12.16 -2.91 -10.53
C SER A 169 -10.71 -3.01 -11.01
N ALA A 170 -10.36 -4.10 -11.69
CA ALA A 170 -8.97 -4.42 -12.00
C ALA A 170 -8.23 -3.32 -12.79
N TYR A 171 -7.09 -2.91 -12.24
CA TYR A 171 -6.18 -1.91 -12.76
C TYR A 171 -6.85 -0.56 -13.00
N SER A 172 -7.73 -0.11 -12.10
CA SER A 172 -8.11 1.29 -12.06
C SER A 172 -6.85 2.16 -11.95
N TYR A 173 -6.95 3.37 -12.46
CA TYR A 173 -5.76 4.15 -12.80
C TYR A 173 -4.92 4.60 -11.60
N GLU A 174 -5.54 4.61 -10.42
CA GLU A 174 -5.00 4.96 -9.12
C GLU A 174 -4.44 3.77 -8.32
N ASP A 175 -4.81 2.53 -8.64
CA ASP A 175 -4.55 1.37 -7.75
C ASP A 175 -3.05 1.16 -7.51
N LEU A 176 -2.30 0.81 -8.57
CA LEU A 176 -0.87 0.55 -8.46
C LEU A 176 -0.04 1.78 -8.00
N PRO A 177 -0.35 3.03 -8.41
CA PRO A 177 0.23 4.20 -7.77
C PRO A 177 -0.05 4.27 -6.26
N SER A 178 -1.30 4.04 -5.82
CA SER A 178 -1.69 4.06 -4.41
C SER A 178 -0.93 3.00 -3.61
N ASP A 179 -0.80 1.79 -4.15
CA ASP A 179 -0.02 0.71 -3.56
C ASP A 179 1.44 1.13 -3.37
N LYS A 180 2.05 1.69 -4.41
CA LYS A 180 3.44 2.13 -4.41
C LYS A 180 3.68 3.25 -3.39
N PHE A 181 2.80 4.24 -3.31
CA PHE A 181 2.98 5.35 -2.37
C PHE A 181 2.62 4.97 -0.94
N GLY A 182 1.66 4.06 -0.74
CA GLY A 182 1.40 3.43 0.55
C GLY A 182 2.63 2.67 1.03
N ALA A 183 3.17 1.80 0.18
CA ALA A 183 4.36 1.03 0.47
C ALA A 183 5.57 1.91 0.79
N ASP A 184 5.80 2.98 0.03
CA ASP A 184 6.86 3.95 0.28
C ASP A 184 6.68 4.65 1.63
N PHE A 185 5.45 5.11 1.95
CA PHE A 185 5.15 5.69 3.25
C PHE A 185 5.46 4.72 4.40
N GLY A 186 4.92 3.50 4.33
CA GLY A 186 5.10 2.49 5.38
C GLY A 186 6.56 2.09 5.58
N ALA A 187 7.32 1.88 4.51
CA ALA A 187 8.71 1.46 4.61
C ALA A 187 9.66 2.62 4.99
N ASN A 188 9.48 3.79 4.41
CA ASN A 188 10.51 4.83 4.39
C ASN A 188 10.17 6.07 5.22
N TYR A 189 8.88 6.35 5.48
CA TYR A 189 8.47 7.60 6.15
C TYR A 189 7.81 7.37 7.51
N PHE A 190 7.09 6.27 7.69
CA PHE A 190 6.51 5.94 8.98
C PHE A 190 7.61 5.59 9.99
N ASP A 191 7.59 6.31 11.11
CA ASP A 191 8.47 6.12 12.25
C ASP A 191 7.66 6.03 13.54
N PRO A 192 7.61 4.86 14.19
CA PRO A 192 6.92 4.71 15.47
C PRO A 192 7.60 5.49 16.61
N ASN A 193 8.87 5.87 16.48
CA ASN A 193 9.59 6.66 17.49
C ASN A 193 9.39 8.17 17.33
N SER A 194 8.69 8.59 16.27
CA SER A 194 8.34 9.99 16.06
C SER A 194 7.39 10.50 17.15
N LYS A 195 7.52 11.79 17.49
CA LYS A 195 6.55 12.48 18.37
C LYS A 195 5.22 12.77 17.66
N GLN A 196 5.19 12.67 16.34
CA GLN A 196 4.00 12.90 15.54
C GLN A 196 3.05 11.71 15.65
N THR A 197 1.75 12.00 15.71
CA THR A 197 0.71 10.98 15.63
C THR A 197 0.75 10.27 14.28
N PHE A 198 0.11 9.10 14.20
CA PHE A 198 0.04 8.35 12.96
C PHE A 198 -0.60 9.17 11.83
N SER A 199 -1.68 9.90 12.11
CA SER A 199 -2.34 10.76 11.12
C SER A 199 -1.50 11.99 10.75
N GLU A 200 -0.73 12.57 11.68
CA GLU A 200 0.21 13.65 11.38
C GLU A 200 1.34 13.19 10.44
N GLN A 201 1.84 11.96 10.60
CA GLN A 201 2.84 11.40 9.70
C GLN A 201 2.28 11.21 8.28
N ILE A 202 1.03 10.73 8.17
CA ILE A 202 0.32 10.65 6.88
C ILE A 202 0.17 12.04 6.27
N GLN A 203 -0.32 13.01 7.04
CA GLN A 203 -0.48 14.38 6.57
C GLN A 203 0.84 14.95 6.04
N ASN A 204 1.92 14.79 6.82
CA ASN A 204 3.24 15.26 6.43
C ASN A 204 3.76 14.60 5.15
N TYR A 205 3.51 13.30 4.95
CA TYR A 205 3.88 12.61 3.71
C TYR A 205 3.10 13.17 2.50
N PHE A 206 1.79 13.33 2.63
CA PHE A 206 0.95 13.89 1.58
C PHE A 206 1.31 15.34 1.24
N ASP A 207 1.52 16.19 2.25
CA ASP A 207 1.83 17.61 2.04
C ASP A 207 3.25 17.81 1.48
N LYS A 208 4.24 17.06 1.98
CA LYS A 208 5.66 17.31 1.66
C LYS A 208 6.15 16.49 0.48
N VAL A 209 5.74 15.23 0.37
CA VAL A 209 6.21 14.28 -0.64
C VAL A 209 5.27 14.24 -1.83
N LEU A 210 3.98 14.00 -1.59
CA LEU A 210 3.02 13.84 -2.69
C LEU A 210 2.50 15.17 -3.25
N LYS A 211 2.60 16.26 -2.48
CA LYS A 211 2.01 17.57 -2.81
C LYS A 211 0.49 17.46 -2.97
N ALA A 212 -0.17 17.02 -1.90
CA ALA A 212 -1.62 16.98 -1.83
C ALA A 212 -2.22 18.37 -2.02
N THR A 213 -3.30 18.44 -2.78
CA THR A 213 -3.95 19.71 -3.13
C THR A 213 -5.46 19.52 -3.22
N SER A 214 -6.19 20.59 -3.53
CA SER A 214 -7.64 20.52 -3.72
C SER A 214 -7.98 19.57 -4.88
N PRO A 215 -9.00 18.71 -4.75
CA PRO A 215 -9.36 17.75 -5.79
C PRO A 215 -9.73 18.43 -7.12
N GLN A 216 -10.22 19.66 -7.09
CA GLN A 216 -10.52 20.48 -8.26
C GLN A 216 -9.30 20.79 -9.14
N ASN A 217 -8.09 20.66 -8.60
CA ASN A 217 -6.85 20.87 -9.33
C ASN A 217 -6.43 19.63 -10.15
N ALA A 218 -7.13 18.50 -10.00
CA ALA A 218 -6.86 17.33 -10.83
C ALA A 218 -7.25 17.60 -12.29
N PRO A 219 -6.41 17.26 -13.28
CA PRO A 219 -6.69 17.45 -14.70
C PRO A 219 -8.03 16.85 -15.15
N ASN A 220 -8.44 15.74 -14.53
CA ASN A 220 -9.68 15.02 -14.84
C ASN A 220 -10.83 15.30 -13.85
N TYR A 221 -10.72 16.26 -12.94
CA TYR A 221 -11.74 16.48 -11.90
C TYR A 221 -13.14 16.67 -12.51
N ASN A 222 -13.24 17.48 -13.57
CA ASN A 222 -14.53 17.77 -14.22
C ASN A 222 -15.13 16.54 -14.91
N SER A 223 -14.29 15.61 -15.39
CA SER A 223 -14.69 14.35 -16.01
C SER A 223 -14.89 13.20 -15.03
N LEU A 224 -14.60 13.39 -13.73
CA LEU A 224 -14.88 12.36 -12.74
C LEU A 224 -16.37 12.02 -12.72
N PRO A 225 -16.72 10.72 -12.66
CA PRO A 225 -18.11 10.30 -12.59
C PRO A 225 -18.72 10.63 -11.23
N ASN A 226 -20.06 10.72 -11.20
CA ASN A 226 -20.82 10.92 -9.96
C ASN A 226 -21.19 9.59 -9.29
N GLU A 227 -21.23 8.51 -10.07
CA GLU A 227 -21.53 7.15 -9.63
C GLU A 227 -20.47 6.22 -10.21
N TYR A 228 -20.22 5.08 -9.55
CA TYR A 228 -19.21 4.15 -10.03
C TYR A 228 -19.63 3.54 -11.38
N PRO A 229 -18.76 3.59 -12.41
CA PRO A 229 -19.06 2.97 -13.68
C PRO A 229 -18.96 1.44 -13.59
N ASP A 230 -19.54 0.76 -14.58
CA ASP A 230 -19.44 -0.70 -14.73
C ASP A 230 -18.00 -1.18 -15.00
N LYS A 231 -17.13 -0.30 -15.51
CA LYS A 231 -15.72 -0.55 -15.82
C LYS A 231 -14.90 0.72 -15.60
N PRO A 232 -13.60 0.62 -15.28
CA PRO A 232 -12.75 1.79 -15.10
C PRO A 232 -12.71 2.64 -16.37
N THR A 233 -12.84 3.96 -16.23
CA THR A 233 -12.77 4.92 -17.36
C THR A 233 -11.37 5.00 -17.95
N ARG A 234 -10.34 4.71 -17.14
CA ARG A 234 -8.95 4.55 -17.53
C ARG A 234 -8.34 3.42 -16.72
N THR A 235 -7.47 2.63 -17.37
CA THR A 235 -6.70 1.62 -16.67
C THR A 235 -5.22 1.99 -16.61
N ASN A 236 -4.54 1.61 -15.54
CA ASN A 236 -3.09 1.80 -15.37
C ASN A 236 -2.44 0.52 -14.85
N LYS A 237 -1.63 -0.12 -15.69
CA LYS A 237 -0.91 -1.36 -15.32
C LYS A 237 0.50 -1.07 -14.83
N THR A 238 0.75 0.15 -14.35
CA THR A 238 2.06 0.58 -13.90
C THR A 238 1.93 1.37 -12.60
N ILE A 239 3.02 1.43 -11.84
CA ILE A 239 3.14 2.29 -10.65
C ILE A 239 3.37 3.77 -11.00
N LYS A 240 3.38 4.13 -12.29
CA LYS A 240 3.57 5.52 -12.71
C LYS A 240 2.23 6.23 -12.59
N PRO A 241 2.15 7.34 -11.84
CA PRO A 241 0.92 8.11 -11.70
C PRO A 241 0.40 8.60 -13.05
N VAL A 242 -0.93 8.69 -13.13
CA VAL A 242 -1.64 9.38 -14.22
C VAL A 242 -2.44 10.54 -13.64
N TYR A 243 -2.98 11.39 -14.51
CA TYR A 243 -3.62 12.64 -14.12
C TYR A 243 -2.69 13.55 -13.30
N VAL A 244 -1.39 13.50 -13.59
CA VAL A 244 -0.37 14.43 -13.08
C VAL A 244 0.09 15.32 -14.24
N ILE A 245 0.77 16.44 -13.96
CA ILE A 245 1.17 17.41 -15.02
C ILE A 245 1.93 16.73 -16.17
N ASP A 246 2.84 15.80 -15.84
CA ASP A 246 3.67 15.09 -16.82
C ASP A 246 2.96 13.91 -17.50
N ASN A 247 1.76 13.54 -17.04
CA ASN A 247 0.96 12.42 -17.55
C ASN A 247 -0.53 12.67 -17.29
N PRO A 248 -1.16 13.64 -17.99
CA PRO A 248 -2.53 14.06 -17.74
C PRO A 248 -3.57 13.00 -18.12
#